data_AF-A0A0L0AXC2-F1
#
_entry.id   AF-A0A0L0AXC2-F1
#
_cell.length_a   1.000
_cell.length_b   1.000
_cell.length_c   1.000
_cell.angle_alpha   90.00
_cell.angle_beta   90.00
_cell.angle_gamma   90.00
#
_symmetry.space_group_name_H-M   'P 1'
#
loop_
_entity.id
_entity.type
_entity.pdbx_description
1 polymer ?
#
loop_
_entity_poly.entity_id
_entity_poly.type
_entity_poly.pdbx_seq_one_letter_code
_entity_poly.pdbx_strand_id
1 'polypeptide(L)'
;MTSFVSGFHKTPSSTSAANTGNVTFAKSVTSVRNTTVYRADTRSPETIRKFGFSGTNSNEPGEVRVFGKNTVFASTSKEKVKDFIHMIEHQGQSKKYHLYQIQTKKQEVFSFRENMDKNPTSLINGIADLAVQELGIPQDEAVELAKSAIQTDYLAVDEVQVEGPISPANIKHIDTISIDE
;
A
#
# COMPACT_ATOMS: atom_id res chain seq x y z
N MET A 1 6.17 6.93 16.02
CA MET A 1 5.12 7.19 15.02
C MET A 1 5.06 5.97 14.11
N THR A 2 4.14 5.06 14.41
CA THR A 2 3.99 3.74 13.79
C THR A 2 2.69 3.69 12.98
N SER A 3 2.80 3.35 11.70
CA SER A 3 1.69 2.98 10.81
C SER A 3 2.37 2.44 9.54
N PHE A 4 2.54 1.12 9.44
CA PHE A 4 1.69 0.21 8.67
C PHE A 4 2.10 -1.29 8.74
N VAL A 5 2.87 -1.82 9.70
CA VAL A 5 3.20 -3.28 9.62
C VAL A 5 2.23 -4.17 10.40
N SER A 6 1.39 -4.93 9.69
CA SER A 6 1.22 -6.36 10.01
C SER A 6 2.57 -7.03 9.72
N GLY A 7 3.50 -6.82 10.64
CA GLY A 7 4.88 -7.26 10.53
C GLY A 7 4.98 -8.70 10.99
N PHE A 8 5.47 -9.55 10.09
CA PHE A 8 6.14 -10.80 10.40
C PHE A 8 6.80 -10.73 11.77
N HIS A 9 6.21 -11.40 12.75
CA HIS A 9 6.85 -11.57 14.05
C HIS A 9 7.94 -12.63 13.94
N LYS A 10 9.09 -12.20 13.43
CA LYS A 10 10.39 -12.73 13.81
C LYS A 10 11.41 -11.62 13.69
N THR A 11 11.89 -11.12 14.82
CA THR A 11 12.95 -10.11 14.92
C THR A 11 14.18 -10.54 14.12
N PRO A 12 14.57 -9.82 13.05
CA PRO A 12 15.90 -9.96 12.45
C PRO A 12 16.86 -9.05 13.22
N SER A 13 18.04 -9.58 13.52
CA SER A 13 19.14 -8.83 14.10
C SER A 13 19.52 -7.65 13.20
N SER A 14 19.78 -6.51 13.82
CA SER A 14 20.24 -5.27 13.20
C SER A 14 21.43 -5.50 12.27
N THR A 15 21.23 -5.41 10.95
CA THR A 15 22.28 -5.01 10.01
C THR A 15 21.70 -4.70 8.64
N SER A 16 22.20 -3.61 8.04
CA SER A 16 21.96 -3.14 6.67
C SER A 16 20.69 -2.33 6.41
N ALA A 17 20.83 -1.00 6.55
CA ALA A 17 20.06 -0.03 5.78
C ALA A 17 20.47 -0.13 4.30
N ALA A 18 20.02 -1.17 3.60
CA ALA A 18 20.10 -1.22 2.15
C ALA A 18 18.94 -0.38 1.60
N ASN A 19 19.25 0.57 0.71
CA ASN A 19 18.25 1.24 -0.10
C ASN A 19 17.49 0.19 -0.91
N THR A 20 16.32 -0.22 -0.43
CA THR A 20 15.37 -1.07 -1.14
C THR A 20 14.89 -0.32 -2.38
N GLY A 21 15.49 -0.65 -3.52
CA GLY A 21 15.06 -0.15 -4.83
C GLY A 21 13.65 -0.65 -5.17
N ASN A 22 12.95 0.10 -6.02
CA ASN A 22 11.64 -0.28 -6.54
C ASN A 22 11.71 -1.69 -7.15
N VAL A 23 10.76 -2.58 -6.82
CA VAL A 23 10.68 -3.88 -7.48
C VAL A 23 9.78 -3.76 -8.70
N THR A 24 10.36 -3.31 -9.81
CA THR A 24 9.72 -3.47 -11.12
C THR A 24 10.02 -4.89 -11.60
N PHE A 25 9.15 -5.84 -11.29
CA PHE A 25 9.30 -7.22 -11.77
C PHE A 25 8.73 -7.40 -13.19
N ALA A 26 9.31 -8.34 -13.94
CA ALA A 26 8.96 -8.55 -15.34
C ALA A 26 7.47 -8.92 -15.52
N LYS A 27 6.82 -8.25 -16.50
CA LYS A 27 5.39 -8.42 -16.87
C LYS A 27 4.37 -7.88 -15.85
N SER A 28 4.77 -7.00 -14.93
CA SER A 28 3.79 -6.22 -14.16
C SER A 28 2.87 -5.45 -15.12
N VAL A 29 1.57 -5.53 -14.87
CA VAL A 29 0.57 -4.74 -15.60
C VAL A 29 0.38 -3.44 -14.86
N THR A 30 0.93 -2.37 -15.42
CA THR A 30 0.59 -1.00 -15.04
C THR A 30 -0.75 -0.65 -15.68
N SER A 31 -1.78 -0.46 -14.86
CA SER A 31 -3.13 -0.13 -15.31
C SER A 31 -3.35 1.39 -15.23
N VAL A 32 -3.79 2.01 -16.33
CA VAL A 32 -4.26 3.41 -16.35
C VAL A 32 -5.76 3.49 -16.03
N ARG A 33 -6.42 2.34 -15.77
CA ARG A 33 -7.89 2.23 -15.76
C ARG A 33 -8.55 2.74 -14.48
N ASN A 34 -7.82 2.83 -13.38
CA ASN A 34 -8.35 3.33 -12.12
C ASN A 34 -8.30 4.87 -12.12
N THR A 35 -9.34 5.50 -12.65
CA THR A 35 -9.48 6.97 -12.69
C THR A 35 -9.75 7.57 -11.31
N THR A 36 -10.30 6.78 -10.40
CA THR A 36 -10.64 7.20 -9.04
C THR A 36 -10.23 6.12 -8.05
N VAL A 37 -9.52 6.53 -6.99
CA VAL A 37 -9.10 5.66 -5.89
C VAL A 37 -9.38 6.34 -4.55
N TYR A 38 -9.33 5.58 -3.47
CA TYR A 38 -9.70 6.00 -2.12
C TYR A 38 -8.57 5.76 -1.14
N ARG A 39 -8.31 6.72 -0.26
CA ARG A 39 -7.23 6.62 0.73
C ARG A 39 -7.73 7.02 2.11
N ALA A 40 -7.45 6.17 3.11
CA ALA A 40 -7.49 6.57 4.51
C ALA A 40 -6.16 7.25 4.87
N ASP A 41 -6.22 8.39 5.55
CA ASP A 41 -5.04 9.07 6.07
C ASP A 41 -5.36 9.76 7.40
N THR A 42 -4.40 9.81 8.31
CA THR A 42 -4.58 10.49 9.60
C THR A 42 -4.36 11.99 9.51
N ARG A 43 -3.75 12.48 8.42
CA ARG A 43 -3.60 13.93 8.18
C ARG A 43 -4.95 14.58 7.90
N SER A 44 -5.15 15.77 8.45
CA SER A 44 -6.40 16.50 8.35
C SER A 44 -6.68 17.01 6.92
N PRO A 45 -7.96 17.28 6.58
CA PRO A 45 -8.31 17.83 5.28
C PRO A 45 -7.62 19.16 4.98
N GLU A 46 -7.31 19.96 6.00
CA GLU A 46 -6.59 21.22 5.84
C GLU A 46 -5.14 20.96 5.37
N THR A 47 -4.45 20.01 5.99
CA THR A 47 -3.09 19.62 5.59
C THR A 47 -3.08 19.10 4.15
N ILE A 48 -4.03 18.21 3.81
CA ILE A 48 -4.11 17.62 2.47
C ILE A 48 -4.48 18.66 1.41
N ARG A 49 -5.33 19.64 1.72
CA ARG A 49 -5.63 20.76 0.80
C ARG A 49 -4.42 21.63 0.49
N LYS A 50 -3.46 21.76 1.42
CA LYS A 50 -2.24 22.56 1.22
C LYS A 50 -1.16 21.80 0.47
N PHE A 51 -0.95 20.52 0.78
CA PHE A 51 0.24 19.79 0.35
C PHE A 51 -0.05 18.57 -0.53
N GLY A 52 -1.28 18.08 -0.55
CA GLY A 52 -1.66 16.88 -1.28
C GLY A 52 -1.02 15.62 -0.69
N PHE A 53 -0.79 14.63 -1.54
CA PHE A 53 -0.05 13.41 -1.17
C PHE A 53 1.26 13.34 -1.93
N SER A 54 2.38 13.60 -1.26
CA SER A 54 3.66 13.05 -1.67
C SER A 54 3.69 11.57 -1.28
N GLY A 55 4.15 10.72 -2.19
CA GLY A 55 4.54 9.37 -1.83
C GLY A 55 5.60 9.42 -0.73
N THR A 56 5.46 8.54 0.25
CA THR A 56 6.43 8.42 1.33
C THR A 56 7.58 7.54 0.87
N ASN A 57 8.78 7.69 1.41
CA ASN A 57 9.68 6.54 1.53
C ASN A 57 9.11 5.66 2.64
N SER A 58 9.05 4.35 2.43
CA SER A 58 8.71 3.45 3.53
C SER A 58 9.91 3.38 4.44
N ASN A 59 9.67 3.46 5.74
CA ASN A 59 10.68 3.11 6.72
C ASN A 59 10.38 1.74 7.33
N GLU A 60 9.44 0.98 6.75
CA GLU A 60 8.95 -0.27 7.29
C GLU A 60 9.64 -1.45 6.61
N PRO A 61 10.42 -2.26 7.37
CA PRO A 61 10.99 -3.49 6.84
C PRO A 61 9.86 -4.42 6.38
N GLY A 62 9.78 -4.69 5.08
CA GLY A 62 8.79 -5.60 4.46
C GLY A 62 7.68 -4.94 3.65
N GLU A 63 7.60 -3.60 3.56
CA GLU A 63 6.65 -2.95 2.66
C GLU A 63 7.01 -3.20 1.19
N VAL A 64 6.11 -3.84 0.43
CA VAL A 64 6.32 -4.11 -0.99
C VAL A 64 5.94 -2.89 -1.83
N ARG A 65 6.91 -2.36 -2.59
CA ARG A 65 6.70 -1.24 -3.51
C ARG A 65 6.94 -1.66 -4.94
N VAL A 66 5.87 -1.67 -5.71
CA VAL A 66 5.91 -2.03 -7.13
C VAL A 66 6.25 -0.82 -7.99
N PHE A 67 5.85 0.37 -7.55
CA PHE A 67 6.29 1.64 -8.12
C PHE A 67 7.25 2.39 -7.22
N GLY A 68 8.20 3.07 -7.87
CA GLY A 68 8.79 4.36 -7.50
C GLY A 68 9.14 4.66 -6.03
N LYS A 69 10.12 5.53 -5.83
CA LYS A 69 10.39 6.09 -4.48
C LYS A 69 9.22 6.94 -3.95
N ASN A 70 8.26 7.28 -4.81
CA ASN A 70 7.21 8.26 -4.55
C ASN A 70 5.83 7.67 -4.87
N THR A 71 5.38 6.71 -4.06
CA THR A 71 4.13 5.96 -4.29
C THR A 71 3.09 6.28 -3.23
N VAL A 72 1.84 6.47 -3.65
CA VAL A 72 0.70 6.70 -2.77
C VAL A 72 -0.18 5.45 -2.77
N PHE A 73 -0.30 4.83 -1.59
CA PHE A 73 -1.19 3.68 -1.37
C PHE A 73 -2.66 4.13 -1.30
N ALA A 74 -3.52 3.40 -1.96
CA ALA A 74 -4.95 3.64 -1.99
C ALA A 74 -5.69 2.31 -2.24
N SER A 75 -7.01 2.39 -2.32
CA SER A 75 -7.91 1.30 -2.69
C SER A 75 -8.78 1.73 -3.86
N THR A 76 -9.22 0.80 -4.68
CA THR A 76 -10.28 1.05 -5.67
C THR A 76 -11.67 1.23 -5.04
N SER A 77 -11.88 0.77 -3.79
CA SER A 77 -13.19 0.76 -3.14
C SER A 77 -13.22 1.59 -1.86
N LYS A 78 -14.20 2.49 -1.78
CA LYS A 78 -14.47 3.29 -0.59
C LYS A 78 -14.84 2.41 0.61
N GLU A 79 -15.63 1.37 0.36
CA GLU A 79 -16.13 0.43 1.35
C GLU A 79 -14.98 -0.39 1.94
N LYS A 80 -14.08 -0.89 1.09
CA LYS A 80 -12.87 -1.60 1.56
C LYS A 80 -11.96 -0.75 2.43
N VAL A 81 -11.85 0.55 2.15
CA VAL A 81 -11.13 1.49 3.02
C VAL A 81 -11.83 1.64 4.37
N LYS A 82 -13.16 1.67 4.41
CA LYS A 82 -13.92 1.72 5.67
C LYS A 82 -13.73 0.44 6.48
N ASP A 83 -13.85 -0.72 5.84
CA ASP A 83 -13.61 -2.03 6.47
C ASP A 83 -12.20 -2.10 7.07
N PHE A 84 -11.20 -1.59 6.34
CA PHE A 84 -9.83 -1.52 6.80
C PHE A 84 -9.66 -0.62 8.04
N ILE A 85 -10.27 0.57 8.04
CA ILE A 85 -10.24 1.48 9.19
C ILE A 85 -10.84 0.78 10.43
N HIS A 86 -11.96 0.09 10.27
CA HIS A 86 -12.60 -0.69 11.35
C HIS A 86 -11.76 -1.89 11.82
N MET A 87 -11.02 -2.54 10.92
CA MET A 87 -10.11 -3.62 11.32
C MET A 87 -8.95 -3.10 12.18
N ILE A 88 -8.38 -1.93 11.86
CA ILE A 88 -7.32 -1.30 12.66
C ILE A 88 -7.84 -0.82 14.02
N GLU A 89 -9.08 -0.31 14.07
CA GLU A 89 -9.77 0.08 15.30
C GLU A 89 -9.74 -1.04 16.35
N HIS A 90 -10.00 -2.29 15.94
CA HIS A 90 -9.94 -3.45 16.83
C HIS A 90 -8.55 -3.80 17.38
N GLN A 91 -7.49 -3.11 16.93
CA GLN A 91 -6.12 -3.25 17.44
C GLN A 91 -5.75 -2.19 18.50
N GLY A 92 -6.73 -1.44 19.03
CA GLY A 92 -6.56 -0.59 20.22
C GLY A 92 -5.84 0.75 19.98
N GLN A 93 -5.87 1.26 18.74
CA GLN A 93 -5.35 2.59 18.43
C GLN A 93 -6.52 3.54 18.15
N SER A 94 -6.94 4.32 19.15
CA SER A 94 -7.83 5.46 18.89
C SER A 94 -7.11 6.44 17.97
N LYS A 95 -7.52 6.42 16.70
CA LYS A 95 -6.96 7.24 15.63
C LYS A 95 -8.11 7.80 14.82
N LYS A 96 -8.04 9.10 14.56
CA LYS A 96 -8.95 9.78 13.64
C LYS A 96 -8.45 9.57 12.22
N TYR A 97 -9.27 8.93 11.40
CA TYR A 97 -8.97 8.72 9.98
C TYR A 97 -9.84 9.61 9.11
N HIS A 98 -9.23 10.18 8.08
CA HIS A 98 -9.89 10.95 7.05
C HIS A 98 -9.87 10.16 5.75
N LEU A 99 -11.05 10.00 5.16
CA LEU A 99 -11.24 9.30 3.91
C LEU A 99 -11.20 10.30 2.75
N TYR A 100 -10.32 10.06 1.80
CA TYR A 100 -10.11 10.88 0.62
C TYR A 100 -10.42 10.11 -0.66
N GLN A 101 -11.08 10.78 -1.61
CA GLN A 101 -11.18 10.37 -3.00
C GLN A 101 -10.07 11.05 -3.78
N ILE A 102 -9.38 10.30 -4.63
CA ILE A 102 -8.26 10.76 -5.44
C ILE A 102 -8.61 10.54 -6.91
N GLN A 103 -8.49 11.59 -7.72
CA GLN A 103 -8.54 11.49 -9.18
C GLN A 103 -7.13 11.27 -9.72
N THR A 104 -6.86 10.12 -10.33
CA THR A 104 -5.50 9.75 -10.79
C THR A 104 -5.11 10.45 -12.09
N LYS A 105 -6.07 10.97 -12.89
CA LYS A 105 -5.83 11.77 -14.11
C LYS A 105 -4.77 11.16 -15.07
N LYS A 106 -4.87 9.86 -15.36
CA LYS A 106 -3.93 9.10 -16.22
C LYS A 106 -2.54 8.86 -15.61
N GLN A 107 -2.37 9.07 -14.31
CA GLN A 107 -1.21 8.54 -13.60
C GLN A 107 -1.20 7.01 -13.68
N GLU A 108 0.00 6.45 -13.63
CA GLU A 108 0.18 5.00 -13.56
C GLU A 108 -0.36 4.46 -12.24
N VAL A 109 -1.16 3.39 -12.32
CA VAL A 109 -1.72 2.70 -11.17
C VAL A 109 -1.39 1.21 -11.25
N PHE A 110 -0.87 0.66 -10.17
CA PHE A 110 -0.59 -0.75 -10.03
C PHE A 110 -1.67 -1.30 -9.11
N SER A 111 -2.46 -2.23 -9.61
CA SER A 111 -3.46 -2.92 -8.81
C SER A 111 -2.98 -4.34 -8.53
N PHE A 112 -2.93 -4.70 -7.25
CA PHE A 112 -2.62 -6.07 -6.84
C PHE A 112 -3.69 -7.04 -7.34
N ARG A 113 -4.97 -6.65 -7.30
CA ARG A 113 -6.07 -7.44 -7.86
C ARG A 113 -5.90 -7.69 -9.35
N GLU A 114 -5.72 -6.63 -10.14
CA GLU A 114 -5.58 -6.79 -11.60
C GLU A 114 -4.35 -7.63 -11.98
N ASN A 115 -3.25 -7.48 -11.24
CA ASN A 115 -2.04 -8.26 -11.48
C ASN A 115 -2.21 -9.71 -11.04
N MET A 116 -2.93 -9.97 -9.95
CA MET A 116 -3.27 -11.33 -9.54
C MET A 116 -4.18 -12.01 -10.57
N ASP A 117 -5.13 -11.29 -11.16
CA ASP A 117 -6.05 -11.86 -12.16
C ASP A 117 -5.36 -12.11 -13.51
N LYS A 118 -4.43 -11.23 -13.93
CA LYS A 118 -3.78 -11.29 -15.25
C LYS A 118 -2.46 -12.07 -15.25
N ASN A 119 -1.61 -11.84 -14.25
CA ASN A 119 -0.23 -12.35 -14.19
C ASN A 119 0.14 -12.80 -12.76
N PRO A 120 -0.60 -13.76 -12.14
CA PRO A 120 -0.41 -14.14 -10.74
C PRO A 120 1.00 -14.65 -10.45
N THR A 121 1.61 -15.44 -11.34
CA THR A 121 2.96 -15.98 -11.15
C THR A 121 4.01 -14.87 -11.10
N SER A 122 3.92 -13.87 -11.98
CA SER A 122 4.85 -12.72 -11.95
C SER A 122 4.70 -11.91 -10.68
N LEU A 123 3.46 -11.68 -10.22
CA LEU A 123 3.21 -10.96 -8.97
C LEU A 123 3.79 -11.71 -7.76
N ILE A 124 3.46 -13.00 -7.63
CA ILE A 124 3.93 -13.83 -6.52
C ILE A 124 5.46 -13.88 -6.50
N ASN A 125 6.09 -14.15 -7.65
CA ASN A 125 7.55 -14.24 -7.72
C ASN A 125 8.22 -12.89 -7.44
N GLY A 126 7.67 -11.78 -7.94
CA GLY A 126 8.21 -10.45 -7.66
C GLY A 126 8.23 -10.11 -6.16
N ILE A 127 7.18 -10.49 -5.44
CA ILE A 127 7.11 -10.30 -3.97
C ILE A 127 8.01 -11.30 -3.25
N ALA A 128 8.05 -12.56 -3.69
CA ALA A 128 8.90 -13.59 -3.10
C ALA A 128 10.38 -13.21 -3.23
N ASP A 129 10.82 -12.77 -4.41
CA ASP A 129 12.21 -12.36 -4.66
C ASP A 129 12.62 -11.20 -3.75
N LEU A 130 11.71 -10.26 -3.48
CA LEU A 130 11.94 -9.21 -2.49
C LEU A 130 12.09 -9.78 -1.08
N ALA A 131 11.21 -10.71 -0.68
CA ALA A 131 11.29 -11.33 0.64
C ALA A 131 12.60 -12.13 0.82
N VAL A 132 13.06 -12.84 -0.22
CA VAL A 132 14.38 -13.51 -0.21
C VAL A 132 15.50 -12.49 -0.01
N GLN A 133 15.47 -11.38 -0.76
CA GLN A 133 16.50 -10.34 -0.68
C GLN A 133 16.55 -9.67 0.70
N GLU A 134 15.39 -9.31 1.26
CA GLU A 134 15.30 -8.50 2.47
C GLU A 134 15.30 -9.31 3.76
N LEU A 135 14.74 -10.51 3.75
CA LEU A 135 14.61 -11.36 4.93
C LEU A 135 15.61 -12.53 4.93
N GLY A 136 16.26 -12.81 3.80
CA GLY A 136 17.23 -13.91 3.67
C GLY A 136 16.59 -15.30 3.82
N ILE A 137 15.31 -15.43 3.51
CA ILE A 137 14.55 -16.70 3.63
C ILE A 137 14.65 -17.55 2.35
N PRO A 138 14.44 -18.87 2.43
CA PRO A 138 14.36 -19.75 1.26
C PRO A 138 13.25 -19.35 0.27
N GLN A 139 13.42 -19.67 -1.01
CA GLN A 139 12.49 -19.29 -2.07
C GLN A 139 11.08 -19.88 -1.87
N ASP A 140 10.99 -21.14 -1.44
CA ASP A 140 9.73 -21.83 -1.18
C ASP A 140 8.97 -21.17 -0.02
N GLU A 141 9.67 -20.81 1.06
CA GLU A 141 9.12 -20.03 2.17
C GLU A 141 8.66 -18.65 1.69
N ALA A 142 9.48 -17.96 0.89
CA ALA A 142 9.16 -16.64 0.33
C ALA A 142 7.93 -16.65 -0.59
N VAL A 143 7.73 -17.71 -1.37
CA VAL A 143 6.57 -17.87 -2.25
C VAL A 143 5.28 -18.05 -1.44
N GLU A 144 5.30 -18.88 -0.40
CA GLU A 144 4.14 -19.03 0.49
C GLU A 144 3.85 -17.73 1.25
N LEU A 145 4.90 -17.02 1.66
CA LEU A 145 4.80 -15.70 2.25
C LEU A 145 4.09 -14.70 1.34
N ALA A 146 4.54 -14.64 0.08
CA ALA A 146 4.00 -13.76 -0.94
C ALA A 146 2.53 -14.06 -1.21
N LYS A 147 2.16 -15.34 -1.34
CA LYS A 147 0.75 -15.74 -1.52
C LYS A 147 -0.12 -15.30 -0.34
N SER A 148 0.34 -15.52 0.89
CA SER A 148 -0.38 -15.08 2.08
C SER A 148 -0.56 -13.58 2.10
N ALA A 149 0.52 -12.80 1.95
CA ALA A 149 0.47 -11.34 1.99
C ALA A 149 -0.44 -10.75 0.90
N ILE A 150 -0.39 -11.30 -0.32
CA ILE A 150 -1.33 -10.93 -1.39
C ILE A 150 -2.77 -11.12 -0.93
N GLN A 151 -3.10 -12.28 -0.37
CA GLN A 151 -4.48 -12.59 0.02
C GLN A 151 -4.95 -11.78 1.22
N THR A 152 -4.14 -11.68 2.27
CA THR A 152 -4.55 -11.12 3.56
C THR A 152 -4.45 -9.61 3.61
N ASP A 153 -3.50 -9.03 2.89
CA ASP A 153 -3.16 -7.61 3.06
C ASP A 153 -3.58 -6.81 1.83
N TYR A 154 -3.11 -7.18 0.64
CA TYR A 154 -3.35 -6.39 -0.57
C TYR A 154 -4.75 -6.60 -1.16
N LEU A 155 -5.19 -7.85 -1.30
CA LEU A 155 -6.49 -8.16 -1.91
C LEU A 155 -7.66 -7.90 -0.96
N ALA A 156 -7.45 -7.96 0.36
CA ALA A 156 -8.47 -7.70 1.36
C ALA A 156 -9.01 -6.26 1.26
N VAL A 157 -8.10 -5.30 1.01
CA VAL A 157 -8.41 -3.87 0.89
C VAL A 157 -8.47 -3.38 -0.56
N ASP A 158 -8.33 -4.28 -1.54
CA ASP A 158 -8.20 -3.96 -2.97
C ASP A 158 -7.15 -2.88 -3.23
N GLU A 159 -5.94 -3.11 -2.71
CA GLU A 159 -4.85 -2.16 -2.71
C GLU A 159 -4.40 -1.81 -4.13
N VAL A 160 -4.17 -0.51 -4.32
CA VAL A 160 -3.51 0.05 -5.48
C VAL A 160 -2.39 1.00 -5.06
N GLN A 161 -1.34 1.01 -5.87
CA GLN A 161 -0.22 1.93 -5.76
C GLN A 161 -0.34 2.94 -6.89
N VAL A 162 -0.43 4.23 -6.55
CA VAL A 162 -0.52 5.33 -7.51
C VAL A 162 0.82 6.07 -7.53
N GLU A 163 1.32 6.36 -8.73
CA GLU A 163 2.51 7.19 -8.89
C GLU A 163 2.26 8.62 -8.36
N GLY A 164 3.09 9.05 -7.41
CA GLY A 164 3.05 10.38 -6.82
C GLY A 164 4.04 11.38 -7.44
N PRO A 165 3.96 12.67 -7.08
CA PRO A 165 3.05 13.22 -6.07
C PRO A 165 1.65 13.51 -6.64
N ILE A 166 0.65 13.51 -5.77
CA ILE A 166 -0.75 13.78 -6.10
C ILE A 166 -1.11 15.19 -5.62
N SER A 167 -1.45 16.05 -6.58
CA SER A 167 -1.83 17.43 -6.33
C SER A 167 -3.10 17.54 -5.47
N PRO A 168 -3.19 18.52 -4.54
CA PRO A 168 -4.42 18.82 -3.81
C PRO A 168 -5.66 18.98 -4.69
N ALA A 169 -5.50 19.54 -5.90
CA ALA A 169 -6.59 19.76 -6.85
C ALA A 169 -7.28 18.46 -7.32
N ASN A 170 -6.63 17.32 -7.11
CA ASN A 170 -7.15 16.00 -7.47
C ASN A 170 -7.74 15.25 -6.28
N ILE A 171 -7.74 15.84 -5.09
CA ILE A 171 -8.08 15.17 -3.84
C ILE A 171 -9.34 15.81 -3.25
N LYS A 172 -10.34 14.97 -2.98
CA LYS A 172 -11.57 15.36 -2.30
C LYS A 172 -11.66 14.63 -0.98
N HIS A 173 -11.77 15.37 0.12
CA HIS A 173 -12.17 14.81 1.40
C HIS A 173 -13.63 14.36 1.33
N ILE A 174 -13.91 13.13 1.75
CA ILE A 174 -15.24 12.53 1.72
C ILE A 174 -15.84 12.49 3.12
N ASP A 175 -15.08 11.95 4.08
CA ASP A 175 -15.61 11.55 5.37
C ASP A 175 -14.52 11.58 6.43
N THR A 176 -14.92 11.72 7.69
CA THR A 176 -14.01 11.62 8.84
C THR A 176 -14.56 10.57 9.78
N ILE A 177 -13.77 9.55 10.01
CA ILE A 177 -14.11 8.42 10.86
C ILE A 177 -13.28 8.59 12.14
N SER A 178 -13.96 8.91 13.23
CA SER A 178 -13.38 8.87 14.56
C SER A 178 -13.57 7.47 15.13
N ILE A 179 -12.48 6.88 15.61
CA ILE A 179 -12.49 5.65 16.38
C ILE A 179 -12.38 6.07 17.85
N ASP A 180 -13.53 6.12 18.53
CA ASP A 180 -13.61 6.41 19.96
C ASP A 180 -13.57 5.08 20.74
N GLU A 181 -12.92 5.06 21.91
CA GLU A 181 -12.79 3.87 22.78
C GLU A 181 -14.14 3.35 23.32
#